data_AF-B4HRF3-F1
#
_entry.id   AF-B4HRF3-F1
#
_cell.length_a   1.000
_cell.length_b   1.000
_cell.length_c   1.000
_cell.angle_alpha   90.00
_cell.angle_beta   90.00
_cell.angle_gamma   90.00
#
_symmetry.space_group_name_H-M   'P 1'
#
loop_
_entity.id
_entity.type
_entity.pdbx_description
1 polymer ?
#
loop_
_entity_poly.entity_id
_entity_poly.type
_entity_poly.pdbx_seq_one_letter_code
_entity_poly.pdbx_strand_id
1 'polypeptide(L)'
;MTTSAVEAPNSAYPDLEKRLERYLRSVFCLKEIDTKNEYDPTEVEYFGLLSLCDVRAPRRKLWYMYYATTDQVDKTVDQIHRKYGQKNMYELFRKPVYTGAGMRSRAKNHFKGLKWQVKGNILEAPPNSSFNDEKVVNTIADLYQDERRRYFDYLKSRSNLYKSCTYRHINA
;
A
#
# COMPACT_ATOMS: atom_id res chain seq x y z
N MET A 1 -34.24 -9.05 21.19
CA MET A 1 -33.73 -8.98 19.81
C MET A 1 -32.22 -9.12 19.88
N THR A 2 -31.71 -10.29 19.53
CA THR A 2 -30.30 -10.68 19.61
C THR A 2 -29.56 -10.14 18.39
N THR A 3 -28.61 -9.25 18.60
CA THR A 3 -27.65 -8.79 17.59
C THR A 3 -26.72 -9.94 17.24
N SER A 4 -26.76 -10.36 15.97
CA SER A 4 -25.83 -11.33 15.40
C SER A 4 -24.40 -10.82 15.54
N ALA A 5 -23.58 -11.56 16.30
CA ALA A 5 -22.14 -11.47 16.19
C ALA A 5 -21.78 -11.74 14.73
N VAL A 6 -21.24 -10.73 14.06
CA VAL A 6 -20.57 -10.90 12.77
C VAL A 6 -19.48 -11.94 13.00
N GLU A 7 -19.67 -13.15 12.48
CA GLU A 7 -18.71 -14.24 12.57
C GLU A 7 -17.38 -13.73 12.02
N ALA A 8 -16.43 -13.47 12.92
CA ALA A 8 -15.08 -13.12 12.55
C ALA A 8 -14.52 -14.30 11.72
N PRO A 9 -13.96 -14.06 10.52
CA PRO A 9 -13.58 -15.12 9.57
C PRO A 9 -12.43 -16.04 10.03
N ASN A 10 -12.04 -15.98 11.31
CA ASN A 10 -10.90 -16.68 11.91
C ASN A 10 -11.23 -17.53 13.15
N SER A 11 -12.50 -17.91 13.37
CA SER A 11 -12.93 -18.68 14.55
C SER A 11 -12.24 -20.05 14.73
N ALA A 12 -11.60 -20.59 13.70
CA ALA A 12 -10.85 -21.86 13.76
C ALA A 12 -9.54 -21.78 14.55
N TYR A 13 -9.01 -20.57 14.80
CA TYR A 13 -7.73 -20.37 15.49
C TYR A 13 -7.83 -19.18 16.45
N PRO A 14 -8.27 -19.39 17.71
CA PRO A 14 -8.46 -18.29 18.68
C PRO A 14 -7.18 -17.49 18.99
N ASP A 15 -5.99 -18.05 18.74
CA ASP A 15 -4.69 -17.36 18.88
C ASP A 15 -3.94 -17.22 17.53
N LEU A 16 -4.66 -17.04 16.41
CA LEU A 16 -4.05 -16.99 15.07
C LEU A 16 -2.89 -15.99 14.98
N GLU A 17 -3.05 -14.80 15.55
CA GLU A 17 -2.05 -13.73 15.50
C GLU A 17 -0.76 -14.12 16.23
N LYS A 18 -0.87 -14.60 17.48
CA LYS A 18 0.29 -15.10 18.24
C LYS A 18 0.97 -16.28 17.54
N ARG A 19 0.19 -17.18 16.95
CA ARG A 19 0.73 -18.33 16.19
C ARG A 19 1.47 -17.86 14.94
N LEU A 20 0.93 -16.89 14.22
CA LEU A 20 1.54 -16.30 13.04
C LEU A 20 2.83 -15.55 13.41
N GLU A 21 2.81 -14.75 14.47
CA GLU A 21 3.99 -14.05 14.99
C GLU A 21 5.10 -15.04 15.32
N ARG A 22 4.80 -16.08 16.11
CA ARG A 22 5.76 -17.12 16.48
C ARG A 22 6.32 -17.82 15.26
N TYR A 23 5.48 -18.12 14.27
CA TYR A 23 5.90 -18.73 13.01
C TYR A 23 6.84 -17.81 12.22
N LEU A 24 6.49 -16.53 12.06
CA LEU A 24 7.29 -15.56 11.34
C LEU A 24 8.64 -15.35 12.02
N ARG A 25 8.70 -15.21 13.36
CA ARG A 25 9.96 -15.13 14.12
C ARG A 25 10.88 -16.31 13.80
N SER A 26 10.35 -17.53 13.80
CA SER A 26 11.10 -18.73 13.43
C SER A 26 11.57 -18.73 11.98
N VAL A 27 10.70 -18.39 11.03
CA VAL A 27 11.02 -18.33 9.59
C VAL A 27 12.11 -17.31 9.29
N PHE A 28 12.16 -16.21 10.04
CA PHE A 28 13.14 -15.14 9.88
C PHE A 28 14.35 -15.24 10.82
N CYS A 29 14.46 -16.33 11.60
CA CYS A 29 15.53 -16.53 12.59
C CYS A 29 15.71 -15.34 13.54
N LEU A 30 14.61 -14.64 13.85
CA LEU A 30 14.62 -13.57 14.83
C LEU A 30 14.81 -14.24 16.20
N LYS A 31 15.98 -14.04 16.83
CA LYS A 31 16.21 -14.47 18.21
C LYS A 31 15.15 -13.84 19.12
N GLU A 32 14.98 -14.39 20.32
CA GLU A 32 14.16 -13.84 21.40
C GLU A 32 14.70 -12.45 21.82
N ILE A 33 14.54 -11.47 20.95
CA ILE A 33 14.52 -10.07 21.32
C ILE A 33 13.15 -9.92 21.94
N ASP A 34 13.14 -9.62 23.23
CA ASP A 34 11.98 -9.27 24.04
C ASP A 34 11.44 -7.92 23.53
N THR A 35 11.02 -7.90 22.27
CA THR A 35 10.27 -6.81 21.70
C THR A 35 8.86 -7.01 22.18
N LYS A 36 8.34 -6.01 22.90
CA LYS A 36 6.90 -5.76 22.93
C LYS A 36 6.49 -5.50 21.48
N ASN A 37 6.19 -6.55 20.73
CA ASN A 37 5.57 -6.47 19.40
C ASN A 37 4.11 -6.03 19.60
N GLU A 38 3.93 -4.88 20.23
CA GLU A 38 2.67 -4.18 20.23
C GLU A 38 2.52 -3.68 18.80
N TYR A 39 1.69 -4.38 18.03
CA TYR A 39 1.23 -3.90 16.75
C TYR A 39 0.70 -2.49 16.94
N ASP A 40 1.44 -1.49 16.44
CA ASP A 40 0.99 -0.12 16.45
C ASP A 40 0.23 0.15 15.14
N PRO A 41 -1.12 0.22 15.17
CA PRO A 41 -1.90 0.50 13.98
C PRO A 41 -1.56 1.88 13.38
N THR A 42 -0.93 2.78 14.14
CA THR A 42 -0.53 4.10 13.63
C THR A 42 0.62 4.03 12.65
N GLU A 43 1.47 2.99 12.71
CA GLU A 43 2.60 2.80 11.77
C GLU A 43 2.17 2.37 10.36
N VAL A 44 0.91 1.95 10.18
CA VAL A 44 0.42 1.55 8.85
C VAL A 44 0.47 2.75 7.91
N GLU A 45 1.26 2.63 6.84
CA GLU A 45 1.30 3.63 5.79
C GLU A 45 0.16 3.44 4.80
N TYR A 46 -0.39 4.55 4.33
CA TYR A 46 -1.37 4.61 3.26
C TYR A 46 -0.73 5.25 2.03
N PHE A 47 -1.08 4.73 0.86
CA PHE A 47 -0.83 5.37 -0.42
C PHE A 47 -2.16 5.83 -1.01
N GLY A 48 -2.18 7.06 -1.50
CA GLY A 48 -3.37 7.62 -2.12
C GLY A 48 -3.09 8.40 -3.39
N LEU A 49 -4.14 8.53 -4.19
CA LEU A 49 -4.16 9.26 -5.45
C LEU A 49 -5.34 10.22 -5.45
N LEU A 50 -5.06 11.48 -5.74
CA LEU A 50 -6.06 12.53 -5.93
C LEU A 50 -6.10 12.92 -7.40
N SER A 51 -7.31 13.14 -7.94
CA SER A 51 -7.48 13.88 -9.18
C SER A 51 -7.15 15.35 -8.93
N LEU A 52 -6.47 16.02 -9.86
CA LEU A 52 -6.12 17.44 -9.75
C LEU A 52 -6.58 18.19 -11.01
N CYS A 53 -7.53 19.11 -10.84
CA CYS A 53 -7.98 20.00 -11.90
C CYS A 53 -7.18 21.32 -11.86
N ASP A 54 -6.47 21.64 -12.94
CA ASP A 54 -5.81 22.94 -13.09
C ASP A 54 -6.79 23.95 -13.69
N VAL A 55 -7.26 24.88 -12.85
CA VAL A 55 -8.21 25.93 -13.26
C VAL A 55 -7.67 26.81 -14.40
N ARG A 56 -6.35 27.01 -14.46
CA ARG A 56 -5.73 27.84 -15.52
C ARG A 56 -5.55 27.07 -16.83
N ALA A 57 -5.52 25.75 -16.76
CA ALA A 57 -5.36 24.88 -17.94
C ALA A 57 -6.18 23.59 -17.78
N PRO A 58 -7.53 23.65 -17.90
CA PRO A 58 -8.42 22.51 -17.61
C PRO A 58 -8.22 21.29 -18.51
N ARG A 59 -7.53 21.47 -19.64
CA ARG A 59 -7.18 20.38 -20.56
C ARG A 59 -6.05 19.50 -20.04
N ARG A 60 -5.28 19.96 -19.05
CA ARG A 60 -4.21 19.19 -18.44
C ARG A 60 -4.81 18.10 -17.56
N LYS A 61 -4.32 16.88 -17.73
CA LYS A 61 -4.74 15.73 -16.93
C LYS A 61 -3.69 15.50 -15.86
N LEU A 62 -4.00 15.90 -14.63
CA LEU A 62 -3.08 15.88 -13.50
C LEU A 62 -3.61 14.99 -12.39
N TRP A 63 -2.70 14.27 -11.75
CA TRP A 63 -2.98 13.52 -10.54
C TRP A 63 -1.89 13.78 -9.50
N TYR A 64 -2.28 13.73 -8.23
CA TYR A 64 -1.36 13.92 -7.13
C TYR A 64 -1.27 12.63 -6.30
N MET A 65 -0.08 12.07 -6.21
CA MET A 65 0.21 10.93 -5.34
C MET A 65 0.61 11.44 -3.95
N TYR A 66 0.10 10.80 -2.91
CA TYR A 66 0.53 11.05 -1.55
C TYR A 66 0.70 9.73 -0.80
N TYR A 67 1.47 9.78 0.27
CA TYR A 67 1.51 8.71 1.25
C TYR A 67 1.74 9.30 2.63
N ALA A 68 1.19 8.65 3.64
CA ALA A 68 1.26 9.07 5.04
C ALA A 68 0.88 7.89 5.95
N THR A 69 1.31 7.94 7.20
CA THR A 69 0.88 7.01 8.24
C THR A 69 -0.59 7.25 8.62
N THR A 70 -1.22 6.28 9.26
CA THR A 70 -2.66 6.33 9.63
C THR A 70 -3.01 7.58 10.44
N ASP A 71 -2.14 8.01 11.36
CA ASP A 71 -2.36 9.19 12.21
C ASP A 71 -2.16 10.53 11.45
N GLN A 72 -1.47 10.49 10.31
CA GLN A 72 -1.12 11.67 9.51
C GLN A 72 -1.92 11.78 8.22
N VAL A 73 -2.63 10.74 7.79
CA VAL A 73 -3.27 10.66 6.47
C VAL A 73 -4.24 11.82 6.23
N ASP A 74 -5.11 12.10 7.19
CA ASP A 74 -6.11 13.17 7.06
C ASP A 74 -5.46 14.55 7.09
N LYS A 75 -4.49 14.77 7.99
CA LYS A 75 -3.70 16.01 8.03
C LYS A 75 -2.96 16.27 6.71
N THR A 76 -2.43 15.22 6.10
CA THR A 76 -1.71 15.30 4.83
C THR A 76 -2.65 15.67 3.70
N VAL A 77 -3.82 15.02 3.63
CA VAL A 77 -4.85 15.34 2.63
C VAL A 77 -5.36 16.77 2.79
N ASP A 78 -5.59 17.23 4.03
CA ASP A 78 -5.99 18.60 4.31
C ASP A 78 -4.95 19.62 3.87
N GLN A 79 -3.66 19.37 4.12
CA GLN A 79 -2.58 20.24 3.64
C GLN A 79 -2.53 20.31 2.11
N ILE A 80 -2.78 19.19 1.42
CA ILE A 80 -2.85 19.14 -0.03
C ILE A 80 -4.05 19.96 -0.54
N HIS A 81 -5.23 19.78 0.07
CA HIS A 81 -6.43 20.56 -0.25
C HIS A 81 -6.24 22.06 -0.01
N ARG A 82 -5.54 22.46 1.06
CA ARG A 82 -5.20 23.87 1.31
C ARG A 82 -4.28 24.45 0.24
N LYS A 83 -3.36 23.64 -0.30
CA LYS A 83 -2.37 24.06 -1.30
C LYS A 83 -2.95 24.23 -2.70
N TYR A 84 -3.82 23.31 -3.13
CA TYR A 84 -4.34 23.27 -4.51
C TYR A 84 -5.83 23.66 -4.63
N GLY A 85 -6.49 23.82 -3.49
CA GLY A 85 -7.92 24.11 -3.39
C GLY A 85 -8.76 22.84 -3.32
N GLN A 86 -9.59 22.73 -2.29
CA GLN A 86 -10.45 21.55 -2.05
C GLN A 86 -11.40 21.27 -3.22
N LYS A 87 -11.92 22.30 -3.90
CA LYS A 87 -12.83 22.12 -5.06
C LYS A 87 -12.13 21.58 -6.31
N ASN A 88 -10.80 21.67 -6.36
CA ASN A 88 -10.01 21.28 -7.52
C ASN A 88 -9.45 19.86 -7.39
N MET A 89 -9.71 19.20 -6.25
CA MET A 89 -9.18 17.89 -5.96
C MET A 89 -10.25 16.99 -5.35
N TYR A 90 -10.19 15.71 -5.71
CA TYR A 90 -10.98 14.68 -5.05
C TYR A 90 -10.20 13.38 -5.05
N GLU A 91 -10.49 12.55 -4.06
CA GLU A 91 -9.80 11.29 -3.86
C GLU A 91 -10.30 10.21 -4.81
N LEU A 92 -9.35 9.57 -5.47
CA LEU A 92 -9.60 8.48 -6.41
C LEU A 92 -9.23 7.12 -5.81
N PHE A 93 -8.18 7.09 -5.00
CA PHE A 93 -7.60 5.86 -4.47
C PHE A 93 -7.01 6.13 -3.09
N ARG A 94 -7.25 5.22 -2.13
CA ARG A 94 -6.59 5.19 -0.83
C ARG A 94 -6.53 3.74 -0.37
N LYS A 95 -5.33 3.19 -0.19
CA LYS A 95 -5.14 1.82 0.33
C LYS A 95 -3.93 1.77 1.28
N PRO A 96 -3.98 0.91 2.32
CA PRO A 96 -2.83 0.65 3.16
C PRO A 96 -1.76 -0.06 2.34
N VAL A 97 -0.51 0.33 2.51
CA VAL A 97 0.66 -0.21 1.80
C VAL A 97 1.75 -0.55 2.80
N TYR A 98 2.65 -1.46 2.42
CA TYR A 98 3.81 -1.77 3.27
C TYR A 98 4.80 -0.60 3.31
N THR A 99 5.00 0.08 2.17
CA THR A 99 5.78 1.32 2.11
C THR A 99 5.22 2.27 1.06
N GLY A 100 4.76 3.44 1.50
CA GLY A 100 4.30 4.53 0.66
C GLY A 100 5.37 5.07 -0.26
N ALA A 101 6.62 5.16 0.23
CA ALA A 101 7.77 5.53 -0.60
C ALA A 101 8.04 4.51 -1.71
N GLY A 102 7.93 3.21 -1.41
CA GLY A 102 8.07 2.13 -2.38
C GLY A 102 6.97 2.16 -3.44
N MET A 103 5.71 2.25 -3.02
CA MET A 103 4.57 2.34 -3.93
C MET A 103 4.65 3.58 -4.83
N ARG A 104 5.00 4.74 -4.26
CA ARG A 104 5.25 5.97 -5.02
C ARG A 104 6.36 5.77 -6.06
N SER A 105 7.49 5.17 -5.70
CA SER A 105 8.57 4.93 -6.65
C SER A 105 8.12 4.03 -7.80
N ARG A 106 7.33 2.99 -7.50
CA ARG A 106 6.81 2.05 -8.48
C ARG A 106 5.85 2.74 -9.46
N ALA A 107 4.88 3.50 -8.95
CA ALA A 107 3.97 4.30 -9.75
C ALA A 107 4.73 5.30 -10.64
N LYS A 108 5.67 6.05 -10.07
CA LYS A 108 6.49 7.01 -10.84
C LYS A 108 7.24 6.34 -11.98
N ASN A 109 7.87 5.20 -11.73
CA ASN A 109 8.63 4.48 -12.76
C ASN A 109 7.71 3.97 -13.88
N HIS A 110 6.52 3.46 -13.53
CA HIS A 110 5.54 3.02 -14.51
C HIS A 110 5.09 4.16 -15.44
N PHE A 111 4.60 5.28 -14.88
CA PHE A 111 4.14 6.41 -15.68
C PHE A 111 5.26 7.11 -16.46
N LYS A 112 6.47 7.17 -15.89
CA LYS A 112 7.65 7.66 -16.62
C LYS A 112 7.94 6.79 -17.86
N GLY A 113 7.75 5.48 -17.77
CA GLY A 113 7.83 4.56 -18.91
C GLY A 113 6.80 4.85 -20.00
N LEU A 114 5.62 5.36 -19.61
CA LEU A 114 4.57 5.83 -20.52
C LEU A 114 4.80 7.24 -21.07
N LYS A 115 6.01 7.81 -20.87
CA LYS A 115 6.39 9.18 -21.26
C LYS A 115 5.55 10.28 -20.59
N TRP A 116 4.98 10.01 -19.42
CA TRP A 116 4.31 11.05 -18.64
C TRP A 116 5.32 12.00 -18.01
N GLN A 117 4.88 13.24 -17.78
CA GLN A 117 5.68 14.21 -17.05
C GLN A 117 5.45 14.00 -15.56
N VAL A 118 6.48 13.51 -14.86
CA VAL A 118 6.40 13.17 -13.44
C VAL A 118 7.25 14.14 -12.65
N LYS A 119 6.63 15.09 -11.93
CA LYS A 119 7.32 16.11 -11.13
C LYS A 119 6.96 15.96 -9.65
N GLY A 120 7.90 15.46 -8.86
CA GLY A 120 7.69 15.24 -7.43
C GLY A 120 6.59 14.21 -7.18
N ASN A 121 5.43 14.69 -6.74
CA ASN A 121 4.21 13.92 -6.45
C ASN A 121 3.12 14.08 -7.52
N ILE A 122 3.35 14.96 -8.51
CA ILE A 122 2.41 15.21 -9.59
C ILE A 122 2.72 14.29 -10.77
N LEU A 123 1.68 13.66 -11.28
CA LEU A 123 1.65 12.92 -12.53
C LEU A 123 0.89 13.76 -13.56
N GLU A 124 1.50 14.00 -14.70
CA GLU A 124 0.87 14.69 -15.82
C GLU A 124 0.91 13.81 -17.06
N ALA A 125 -0.27 13.50 -17.59
CA ALA A 125 -0.36 12.74 -18.82
C ALA A 125 -0.15 13.65 -20.04
N PRO A 126 0.37 13.11 -21.16
CA PRO A 126 0.42 13.82 -22.43
C PRO A 126 -0.97 14.34 -22.84
N PRO A 127 -1.06 15.50 -23.52
CA PRO A 127 -2.34 16.10 -23.92
C PRO A 127 -3.22 15.15 -24.74
N ASN A 128 -2.60 14.35 -25.61
CA ASN A 128 -3.29 13.41 -26.51
C ASN A 128 -3.52 12.04 -25.87
N SER A 129 -3.22 11.86 -24.58
CA SER A 129 -3.39 10.55 -23.94
C SER A 129 -4.87 10.20 -23.77
N SER A 130 -5.19 8.92 -23.91
CA SER A 130 -6.54 8.38 -23.67
C SER A 130 -6.82 8.08 -22.20
N PHE A 131 -5.93 8.48 -21.27
CA PHE A 131 -6.11 8.25 -19.85
C PHE A 131 -7.17 9.19 -19.28
N ASN A 132 -8.01 8.60 -18.44
CA ASN A 132 -8.98 9.24 -17.56
C ASN A 132 -8.73 8.72 -16.13
N ASP A 133 -9.46 9.25 -15.16
CA ASP A 133 -9.29 8.88 -13.75
C ASP A 133 -9.46 7.37 -13.53
N GLU A 134 -10.45 6.75 -14.16
CA GLU A 134 -10.69 5.29 -14.06
C GLU A 134 -9.49 4.47 -14.55
N LYS A 135 -8.91 4.79 -15.71
CA LYS A 135 -7.74 4.09 -16.24
C LYS A 135 -6.52 4.25 -15.34
N VAL A 136 -6.33 5.44 -14.77
CA VAL A 136 -5.22 5.69 -13.84
C VAL A 136 -5.43 4.90 -12.55
N VAL A 137 -6.64 4.91 -12.01
CA VAL A 137 -6.99 4.11 -10.82
C VAL A 137 -6.77 2.63 -11.06
N ASN A 138 -7.21 2.09 -12.20
CA ASN A 138 -7.01 0.68 -12.54
C ASN A 138 -5.51 0.36 -12.65
N THR A 139 -4.73 1.22 -13.30
CA THR A 139 -3.28 1.04 -13.42
C THR A 139 -2.59 1.06 -12.05
N ILE A 140 -2.98 1.99 -11.17
CA ILE A 140 -2.46 2.05 -9.79
C ILE A 140 -2.90 0.82 -8.98
N ALA A 141 -4.13 0.35 -9.14
CA ALA A 141 -4.66 -0.83 -8.48
C ALA A 141 -3.89 -2.09 -8.91
N ASP A 142 -3.57 -2.23 -10.18
CA ASP A 142 -2.73 -3.33 -10.69
C ASP A 142 -1.33 -3.28 -10.08
N LEU A 143 -0.69 -2.11 -10.06
CA LEU A 143 0.61 -1.91 -9.42
C LEU A 143 0.59 -2.23 -7.92
N TYR A 144 -0.52 -1.93 -7.24
CA TYR A 144 -0.74 -2.25 -5.85
C TYR A 144 -0.90 -3.76 -5.62
N GLN A 145 -1.65 -4.46 -6.47
CA GLN A 145 -1.76 -5.92 -6.38
C GLN A 145 -0.44 -6.62 -6.65
N ASP A 146 0.33 -6.15 -7.63
CA ASP A 146 1.70 -6.62 -7.91
C ASP A 146 2.61 -6.50 -6.69
N GLU A 147 2.54 -5.36 -6.00
CA GLU A 147 3.33 -5.13 -4.79
C GLU A 147 2.95 -6.13 -3.70
N ARG A 148 1.65 -6.29 -3.42
CA ARG A 148 1.16 -7.28 -2.46
C ARG A 148 1.58 -8.70 -2.82
N ARG A 149 1.52 -9.04 -4.11
CA ARG A 149 1.94 -10.35 -4.60
C ARG A 149 3.42 -10.59 -4.35
N ARG A 150 4.26 -9.58 -4.57
CA ARG A 150 5.70 -9.66 -4.30
C ARG A 150 6.00 -9.95 -2.83
N TYR A 151 5.31 -9.30 -1.90
CA TYR A 151 5.47 -9.58 -0.46
C TYR A 151 5.00 -10.99 -0.10
N PHE A 152 3.85 -11.42 -0.64
CA PHE A 152 3.36 -12.77 -0.44
C PHE A 152 4.35 -13.82 -0.96
N ASP A 153 4.89 -13.64 -2.16
CA ASP A 153 5.84 -14.57 -2.76
C ASP A 153 7.16 -14.61 -1.98
N TYR A 154 7.61 -13.47 -1.43
CA TYR A 154 8.76 -13.40 -0.53
C TYR A 154 8.53 -14.19 0.77
N LEU A 155 7.40 -13.98 1.44
CA LEU A 155 7.02 -14.71 2.65
C LEU A 155 6.91 -16.21 2.38
N LYS A 156 6.31 -16.60 1.26
CA LYS A 156 6.21 -18.00 0.83
C LYS A 156 7.57 -18.63 0.58
N SER A 157 8.47 -17.92 -0.11
CA SER A 157 9.84 -18.37 -0.36
C SER A 157 10.60 -18.59 0.94
N ARG A 158 10.53 -17.65 1.89
CA ARG A 158 11.14 -17.80 3.22
C ARG A 158 10.55 -18.96 4.02
N SER A 159 9.23 -19.09 4.03
CA SER A 159 8.53 -20.22 4.65
C SER A 159 9.00 -21.57 4.09
N ASN A 160 9.17 -21.69 2.77
CA ASN A 160 9.66 -22.90 2.14
C ASN A 160 11.12 -23.21 2.50
N LEU A 161 11.97 -22.18 2.56
CA LEU A 161 13.36 -22.32 3.01
C LEU A 161 13.42 -22.81 4.47
N TYR A 162 12.61 -22.23 5.35
CA TYR A 162 12.55 -22.68 6.74
C TYR A 162 12.20 -24.17 6.83
N LYS A 163 11.13 -24.60 6.13
CA LYS A 163 10.72 -26.01 6.09
C LYS A 163 11.82 -26.94 5.58
N SER A 164 12.56 -26.55 4.53
CA SER A 164 13.62 -27.40 3.98
C SER A 164 14.83 -27.51 4.93
N CYS A 165 15.18 -26.42 5.63
CA CYS A 165 16.20 -26.43 6.68
C CYS A 165 15.77 -27.31 7.86
N THR A 166 14.55 -27.17 8.37
CA THR A 166 14.04 -27.99 9.48
C THR A 166 13.98 -29.47 9.11
N TYR A 167 13.55 -29.81 7.89
CA TYR A 167 13.49 -31.20 7.41
C TYR A 167 14.87 -31.85 7.27
N ARG A 168 15.92 -31.07 6.92
CA ARG A 168 17.30 -31.55 6.90
C ARG A 168 17.86 -31.82 8.29
N HIS A 169 17.43 -31.07 9.30
CA HIS A 169 17.85 -31.29 10.69
C HIS A 169 17.12 -32.46 11.39
N ILE A 170 16.02 -32.96 10.82
CA ILE A 170 15.31 -34.14 11.36
C ILE A 170 15.83 -35.46 10.76
N ASN A 171 16.46 -35.41 9.58
CA ASN A 171 16.98 -36.59 8.87
C ASN A 171 18.53 -36.65 8.87
N ALA A 172 19.19 -35.90 9.75
CA ALA A 172 20.64 -35.93 9.98
C ALA A 172 20.92 -36.46 11.38
#